data_AF-A0AAW6HL84-F1
#
_entry.id   AF-A0AAW6HL84-F1
#
_cell.length_a   1.000
_cell.length_b   1.000
_cell.length_c   1.000
_cell.angle_alpha   90.00
_cell.angle_beta   90.00
_cell.angle_gamma   90.00
#
_symmetry.space_group_name_H-M   'P 1'
#
loop_
_entity.id
_entity.type
_entity.pdbx_description
1 polymer ?
#
loop_
_entity_poly.entity_id
_entity_poly.type
_entity_poly.pdbx_seq_one_letter_code
_entity_poly.pdbx_strand_id
1 'polypeptide(L)'
;MEYLDEFKEFVNYCNQNGKYVGWGNPNSKILIVGKESAMEEPDESYNSNASMWDNHVSNDTIMELCHKVEQDVNVAKGWGVNTWSKYQRLKDYIYGSEGFHNRYVDFPTQIFTTEINDTPSLRTAQADKSGISSRKELFQVSSFIQKFSCDYISMF
;
A
#
# COMPACT_ATOMS: atom_id res chain seq x y z
N MET A 1 -5.76 11.05 13.24
CA MET A 1 -4.38 10.60 13.01
C MET A 1 -3.70 11.76 12.35
N GLU A 2 -2.60 12.24 12.91
CA GLU A 2 -1.82 13.32 12.29
C GLU A 2 -0.80 12.71 11.33
N TYR A 3 -0.65 13.30 10.14
CA TYR A 3 0.38 12.92 9.20
C TYR A 3 1.74 13.47 9.64
N LEU A 4 2.72 12.58 9.78
CA LEU A 4 4.09 12.97 10.10
C LEU A 4 4.76 13.61 8.87
N ASP A 5 5.68 14.55 9.11
CA ASP A 5 6.27 15.38 8.06
C ASP A 5 6.98 14.55 7.00
N GLU A 6 7.66 13.46 7.38
CA GLU A 6 8.32 12.60 6.40
C GLU A 6 7.32 11.95 5.42
N PHE A 7 6.09 11.66 5.87
CA PHE A 7 5.04 11.16 4.98
C PHE A 7 4.50 12.26 4.06
N LYS A 8 4.35 13.49 4.57
CA LYS A 8 3.93 14.65 3.74
C LYS A 8 4.93 14.91 2.62
N GLU A 9 6.22 14.87 2.94
CA GLU A 9 7.32 15.02 1.98
C GLU A 9 7.29 13.90 0.92
N PHE A 10 7.07 12.65 1.35
CA PHE A 10 6.96 11.50 0.46
C PHE A 10 5.77 11.62 -0.50
N VAL A 11 4.59 12.00 0.01
CA VAL A 11 3.38 12.22 -0.80
C VAL A 11 3.62 13.33 -1.83
N ASN A 12 4.19 14.46 -1.42
CA ASN A 12 4.48 15.57 -2.32
C ASN A 12 5.47 15.16 -3.43
N TYR A 13 6.55 14.45 -3.09
CA TYR A 13 7.48 13.91 -4.10
C TYR A 13 6.75 13.00 -5.09
N CYS A 14 5.94 12.07 -4.57
CA CYS A 14 5.22 11.12 -5.41
C CYS A 14 4.24 11.82 -6.35
N ASN A 15 3.49 12.80 -5.85
CA ASN A 15 2.52 13.57 -6.62
C ASN A 15 3.19 14.38 -7.75
N GLN A 16 4.32 15.03 -7.47
CA GLN A 16 5.08 15.79 -8.46
C GLN A 16 5.72 14.93 -9.55
N ASN A 17 6.00 13.66 -9.26
CA ASN A 17 6.73 12.76 -10.17
C ASN A 17 5.85 11.64 -10.74
N GLY A 18 4.53 11.69 -10.54
CA GLY A 18 3.60 10.66 -11.03
C GLY A 18 3.89 9.26 -10.48
N LYS A 19 4.30 9.18 -9.21
CA LYS A 19 4.67 7.93 -8.54
C LYS A 19 3.54 7.46 -7.62
N TYR A 20 3.33 6.17 -7.55
CA TYR A 20 2.38 5.57 -6.60
C TYR A 20 2.87 5.82 -5.15
N VAL A 21 2.00 6.16 -4.21
CA VAL A 21 2.37 6.34 -2.80
C VAL A 21 2.25 5.00 -2.07
N GLY A 22 1.05 4.42 -2.11
CA GLY A 22 0.71 3.25 -1.31
C GLY A 22 -0.69 3.32 -0.73
N TRP A 23 -0.97 2.39 0.18
CA TRP A 23 -2.23 2.29 0.92
C TRP A 23 -1.98 1.85 2.36
N GLY A 24 -2.81 2.31 3.29
CA GLY A 24 -2.71 1.95 4.71
C GLY A 24 -2.20 3.07 5.61
N ASN A 25 -1.93 2.71 6.86
CA ASN A 25 -1.59 3.65 7.93
C ASN A 25 -0.11 4.08 7.80
N PRO A 26 0.19 5.34 7.44
CA PRO A 26 1.57 5.81 7.27
C PRO A 26 2.35 5.89 8.58
N ASN A 27 1.67 5.80 9.73
CA ASN A 27 2.29 5.77 11.06
C ASN A 27 2.39 4.34 11.62
N SER A 28 2.12 3.33 10.79
CA SER A 28 2.29 1.92 11.17
C SER A 28 3.75 1.54 11.34
N LYS A 29 3.98 0.40 12.00
CA LYS A 29 5.33 -0.17 12.20
C LYS A 29 5.77 -1.10 11.08
N ILE A 30 4.83 -1.59 10.27
CA ILE A 30 5.06 -2.62 9.26
C ILE A 30 4.83 -2.01 7.88
N LEU A 31 5.83 -2.15 7.02
CA LEU A 31 5.75 -1.85 5.60
C LEU A 31 5.76 -3.15 4.80
N ILE A 32 4.76 -3.36 3.95
CA ILE A 32 4.83 -4.40 2.93
C ILE A 32 5.14 -3.75 1.59
N VAL A 33 6.20 -4.24 0.94
CA VAL A 33 6.58 -3.81 -0.40
C VAL A 33 6.20 -4.92 -1.37
N GLY A 34 5.11 -4.71 -2.09
CA GLY A 34 4.71 -5.53 -3.21
C GLY A 34 5.64 -5.33 -4.41
N LYS A 35 5.50 -6.21 -5.38
CA LYS A 35 6.32 -6.20 -6.58
C LYS A 35 5.76 -5.20 -7.59
N GLU A 36 4.56 -5.48 -8.09
CA GLU A 36 3.70 -4.61 -8.86
C GLU A 36 2.25 -4.96 -8.54
N SER A 37 1.34 -4.00 -8.72
CA SER A 37 -0.09 -4.30 -8.62
C SER A 37 -0.54 -5.16 -9.80
N ALA A 38 -1.32 -6.22 -9.52
CA ALA A 38 -1.78 -7.18 -10.50
C ALA A 38 -2.97 -6.65 -11.32
N MET A 39 -2.70 -5.66 -12.19
CA MET A 39 -3.68 -5.02 -13.06
C MET A 39 -3.20 -5.03 -14.51
N GLU A 40 -4.12 -5.08 -15.47
CA GLU A 40 -3.78 -4.97 -16.89
C GLU A 40 -3.43 -3.52 -17.26
N GLU A 41 -4.27 -2.59 -16.79
CA GLU A 41 -4.06 -1.15 -16.87
C GLU A 41 -4.39 -0.53 -15.50
N PRO A 42 -3.65 0.50 -15.04
CA PRO A 42 -3.95 1.19 -13.81
C PRO A 42 -5.32 1.86 -13.89
N ASP A 43 -6.19 1.61 -12.90
CA ASP A 43 -7.48 2.28 -12.79
C ASP A 43 -7.35 3.72 -12.26
N GLU A 44 -8.48 4.44 -12.20
CA GLU A 44 -8.51 5.82 -11.70
C GLU A 44 -8.01 5.92 -10.24
N SER A 45 -8.32 4.93 -9.40
CA SER A 45 -7.89 4.92 -8.00
C SER A 45 -6.37 4.76 -7.87
N TYR A 46 -5.76 3.94 -8.72
CA TYR A 46 -4.31 3.77 -8.75
C TYR A 46 -3.62 5.03 -9.29
N ASN A 47 -4.12 5.57 -10.41
CA ASN A 47 -3.55 6.76 -11.05
C ASN A 47 -3.69 8.03 -10.20
N SER A 48 -4.79 8.15 -9.44
CA SER A 48 -5.02 9.29 -8.53
C SER A 48 -4.46 9.07 -7.13
N ASN A 49 -3.76 7.97 -6.84
CA ASN A 49 -3.32 7.63 -5.49
C ASN A 49 -2.49 8.75 -4.83
N ALA A 50 -1.56 9.35 -5.56
CA ALA A 50 -0.71 10.40 -5.02
C ALA A 50 -1.49 11.70 -4.75
N SER A 51 -2.36 12.11 -5.67
CA SER A 51 -3.16 13.33 -5.51
C SER A 51 -4.26 13.16 -4.45
N MET A 52 -4.80 11.96 -4.28
CA MET A 52 -5.71 11.61 -3.19
C MET A 52 -5.00 11.75 -1.83
N TRP A 53 -3.79 11.19 -1.69
CA TRP A 53 -3.00 11.36 -0.47
C TRP A 53 -2.64 12.82 -0.20
N ASP A 54 -2.26 13.57 -1.24
CA ASP A 54 -1.93 15.00 -1.16
C ASP A 54 -3.12 15.82 -0.63
N ASN A 55 -4.34 15.50 -1.08
CA ASN A 55 -5.56 16.10 -0.55
C ASN A 55 -5.76 15.78 0.94
N HIS A 56 -5.60 14.51 1.33
CA HIS A 56 -5.75 14.11 2.73
C HIS A 56 -4.74 14.81 3.65
N VAL A 57 -3.48 14.88 3.22
CA VAL A 57 -2.40 15.55 3.95
C VAL A 57 -2.65 17.05 4.05
N SER A 58 -3.06 17.71 2.96
CA SER A 58 -3.25 19.16 2.90
C SER A 58 -4.46 19.63 3.71
N ASN A 59 -5.51 18.80 3.79
CA ASN A 59 -6.75 19.12 4.50
C ASN A 59 -6.84 18.49 5.90
N ASP A 60 -5.79 17.80 6.36
CA ASP A 60 -5.75 17.05 7.62
C ASP A 60 -6.96 16.10 7.80
N THR A 61 -7.33 15.42 6.72
CA THR A 61 -8.44 14.44 6.71
C THR A 61 -7.90 13.03 6.77
N ILE A 62 -8.62 12.14 7.44
CA ILE A 62 -8.21 10.75 7.64
C ILE A 62 -8.83 9.87 6.55
N MET A 63 -8.00 9.04 5.93
CA MET A 63 -8.44 8.00 4.99
C MET A 63 -9.14 6.85 5.72
N GLU A 64 -10.25 6.37 5.15
CA GLU A 64 -10.93 5.17 5.66
C GLU A 64 -10.15 3.91 5.27
N LEU A 65 -9.56 3.24 6.26
CA LEU A 65 -8.64 2.11 6.06
C LEU A 65 -9.25 0.74 6.37
N CYS A 66 -10.50 0.71 6.84
CA CYS A 66 -11.23 -0.50 7.19
C CYS A 66 -12.55 -0.54 6.43
N HIS A 67 -12.84 -1.65 5.77
CA HIS A 67 -14.11 -1.83 5.06
C HIS A 67 -14.57 -3.29 5.13
N LYS A 68 -15.85 -3.51 4.84
CA LYS A 68 -16.40 -4.87 4.81
C LYS A 68 -15.95 -5.57 3.54
N VAL A 69 -15.58 -6.84 3.65
CA VAL A 69 -15.23 -7.70 2.51
C VAL A 69 -16.34 -7.70 1.46
N GLU A 70 -17.61 -7.69 1.88
CA GLU A 70 -18.78 -7.71 1.00
C GLU A 70 -18.96 -6.44 0.16
N GLN A 71 -18.31 -5.33 0.53
CA GLN A 71 -18.38 -4.07 -0.22
C GLN A 71 -17.48 -4.08 -1.47
N ASP A 72 -16.50 -4.99 -1.53
CA ASP A 72 -15.63 -5.17 -2.69
C ASP A 72 -15.83 -6.57 -3.28
N VAL A 73 -16.45 -6.62 -4.46
CA VAL A 73 -16.79 -7.87 -5.15
C VAL A 73 -15.54 -8.70 -5.48
N ASN A 74 -14.42 -8.05 -5.78
CA ASN A 74 -13.17 -8.74 -6.14
C ASN A 74 -12.52 -9.33 -4.89
N VAL A 75 -12.51 -8.57 -3.79
CA VAL A 75 -12.01 -9.06 -2.50
C VAL A 75 -12.88 -10.21 -1.98
N ALA A 76 -14.21 -10.08 -2.06
CA ALA A 76 -15.14 -11.12 -1.63
C ALA A 76 -15.00 -12.42 -2.43
N LYS A 77 -14.95 -12.34 -3.77
CA LYS A 77 -14.80 -13.53 -4.63
C LYS A 77 -13.48 -14.26 -4.41
N GLY A 78 -12.41 -13.52 -4.12
CA GLY A 78 -11.07 -14.08 -3.93
C GLY A 78 -10.66 -14.30 -2.47
N TRP A 79 -11.59 -14.20 -1.50
CA TRP A 79 -11.23 -14.26 -0.09
C TRP A 79 -10.56 -15.59 0.28
N GLY A 80 -9.43 -15.50 1.00
CA GLY A 80 -8.58 -16.63 1.38
C GLY A 80 -7.47 -16.96 0.37
N VAL A 81 -7.55 -16.45 -0.87
CA VAL A 81 -6.53 -16.66 -1.90
C VAL A 81 -5.89 -15.37 -2.42
N ASN A 82 -6.64 -14.27 -2.41
CA ASN A 82 -6.16 -12.97 -2.87
C ASN A 82 -5.15 -12.34 -1.89
N THR A 83 -4.39 -11.37 -2.37
CA THR A 83 -3.33 -10.71 -1.61
C THR A 83 -3.84 -10.06 -0.33
N TRP A 84 -5.01 -9.41 -0.37
CA TRP A 84 -5.58 -8.71 0.79
C TRP A 84 -5.94 -9.66 1.93
N SER A 85 -6.52 -10.82 1.61
CA SER A 85 -6.81 -11.86 2.60
C SER A 85 -5.54 -12.47 3.22
N LYS A 86 -4.43 -12.51 2.48
CA LYS A 86 -3.12 -12.93 3.01
C LYS A 86 -2.53 -11.88 3.94
N TYR A 87 -2.59 -10.60 3.56
CA TYR A 87 -2.15 -9.49 4.42
C TYR A 87 -3.00 -9.39 5.70
N GLN A 88 -4.31 -9.62 5.59
CA GLN A 88 -5.21 -9.74 6.73
C GLN A 88 -4.76 -10.85 7.67
N ARG A 89 -4.56 -12.07 7.14
CA ARG A 89 -4.08 -13.20 7.94
C ARG A 89 -2.71 -12.95 8.58
N LEU A 90 -1.80 -12.30 7.85
CA LEU A 90 -0.49 -11.92 8.37
C LEU A 90 -0.61 -10.93 9.53
N LYS A 91 -1.44 -9.88 9.38
CA LYS A 91 -1.74 -8.93 10.45
C LYS A 91 -2.30 -9.68 11.66
N ASP A 92 -3.27 -10.56 11.46
CA ASP A 92 -3.91 -11.28 12.56
C ASP A 92 -2.95 -12.21 13.30
N TYR A 93 -2.02 -12.84 12.58
CA TYR A 93 -0.94 -13.62 13.17
C TYR A 93 0.02 -12.76 14.01
N ILE A 94 0.47 -11.62 13.46
CA ILE A 94 1.43 -10.73 14.14
C ILE A 94 0.86 -10.14 15.43
N TYR A 95 -0.42 -9.74 15.41
CA TYR A 95 -1.05 -9.04 16.54
C TYR A 95 -1.90 -9.95 17.43
N GLY A 96 -1.92 -11.27 17.19
CA GLY A 96 -2.65 -12.23 18.02
C GLY A 96 -4.17 -12.11 17.95
N SER A 97 -4.71 -11.63 16.84
CA SER A 97 -6.16 -11.52 16.59
C SER A 97 -6.73 -12.70 15.77
N GLU A 98 -6.04 -13.84 15.75
CA GLU A 98 -6.52 -15.05 15.07
C GLU A 98 -7.91 -15.44 15.59
N GLY A 99 -8.92 -15.39 14.71
CA GLY A 99 -10.32 -15.67 15.03
C GLY A 99 -11.26 -14.45 14.97
N PHE A 100 -10.73 -13.23 14.82
CA PHE A 100 -11.54 -12.01 14.68
C PHE A 100 -11.90 -11.73 13.20
N HIS A 101 -13.18 -11.96 12.88
CA HIS A 101 -13.99 -11.44 11.78
C HIS A 101 -13.47 -11.53 10.32
N ASN A 102 -13.77 -12.67 9.68
CA ASN A 102 -13.69 -12.94 8.23
C ASN A 102 -14.55 -12.02 7.31
N ARG A 103 -15.00 -10.86 7.78
CA ARG A 103 -15.88 -9.96 7.04
C ARG A 103 -15.37 -8.52 6.93
N TYR A 104 -14.16 -8.25 7.42
CA TYR A 104 -13.51 -6.94 7.26
C TYR A 104 -12.09 -7.10 6.71
N VAL A 105 -11.69 -6.11 5.94
CA VAL A 105 -10.29 -5.84 5.60
C VAL A 105 -9.87 -4.67 6.46
N ASP A 106 -9.07 -4.94 7.49
CA ASP A 106 -8.60 -3.92 8.45
C ASP A 106 -7.07 -3.94 8.63
N PHE A 107 -6.35 -4.84 7.95
CA PHE A 107 -4.88 -4.81 7.94
C PHE A 107 -4.28 -3.43 7.62
N PRO A 108 -4.87 -2.59 6.74
CA PRO A 108 -4.29 -1.28 6.44
C PRO A 108 -4.30 -0.35 7.66
N THR A 109 -5.08 -0.62 8.70
CA THR A 109 -5.04 0.16 9.95
C THR A 109 -3.74 -0.03 10.74
N GLN A 110 -3.02 -1.14 10.52
CA GLN A 110 -1.80 -1.53 11.24
C GLN A 110 -0.58 -1.71 10.33
N ILE A 111 -0.76 -1.59 9.02
CA ILE A 111 0.25 -1.87 8.00
C ILE A 111 0.15 -0.79 6.92
N PHE A 112 1.30 -0.36 6.39
CA PHE A 112 1.39 0.41 5.16
C PHE A 112 1.87 -0.52 4.03
N THR A 113 1.31 -0.36 2.84
CA THR A 113 1.69 -1.14 1.66
C THR A 113 2.07 -0.23 0.51
N THR A 114 3.11 -0.57 -0.24
CA THR A 114 3.53 0.14 -1.46
C THR A 114 4.14 -0.86 -2.45
N GLU A 115 4.53 -0.40 -3.64
CA GLU A 115 5.10 -1.24 -4.70
C GLU A 115 6.55 -0.84 -5.01
N ILE A 116 7.42 -1.81 -5.30
CA ILE A 116 8.77 -1.55 -5.83
C ILE A 116 8.76 -1.27 -7.34
N ASN A 117 7.74 -1.74 -8.05
CA ASN A 117 7.43 -1.38 -9.41
C ASN A 117 6.04 -0.75 -9.42
N ASP A 118 5.99 0.57 -9.60
CA ASP A 118 4.75 1.33 -9.62
C ASP A 118 4.08 1.36 -11.00
N THR A 119 4.57 0.55 -11.94
CA THR A 119 3.85 0.20 -13.18
C THR A 119 3.12 -1.14 -12.98
N PRO A 120 1.78 -1.16 -12.93
CA PRO A 120 1.03 -2.39 -12.77
C PRO A 120 1.24 -3.40 -13.90
N SER A 121 1.11 -4.69 -13.57
CA SER A 121 1.10 -5.75 -14.57
C SER A 121 0.46 -7.01 -14.02
N LEU A 122 -0.37 -7.68 -14.82
CA LEU A 122 -0.89 -9.02 -14.49
C LEU A 122 0.22 -10.07 -14.37
N ARG A 123 1.35 -9.86 -15.06
CA ARG A 123 2.44 -10.84 -15.15
C ARG A 123 3.80 -10.15 -15.11
N THR A 124 4.57 -10.40 -14.06
CA THR A 124 5.96 -9.92 -13.92
C THR A 124 6.84 -10.11 -15.16
N ALA A 125 6.66 -11.21 -15.90
CA ALA A 125 7.44 -11.49 -17.08
C ALA A 125 7.27 -10.43 -18.18
N GLN A 126 6.13 -9.74 -18.20
CA GLN A 126 5.74 -8.72 -19.17
C GLN A 126 5.69 -7.31 -18.57
N ALA A 127 5.92 -7.18 -17.26
CA ALA A 127 5.92 -5.88 -16.60
C ALA A 127 7.02 -4.97 -17.16
N ASP A 128 6.68 -3.69 -17.36
CA ASP A 128 7.70 -2.67 -17.57
C ASP A 128 8.48 -2.50 -16.26
N LYS A 129 9.81 -2.56 -16.36
CA LYS A 129 10.75 -2.50 -15.23
C LYS A 129 11.58 -1.23 -15.25
N SER A 130 11.34 -0.33 -16.20
CA SER A 130 12.07 0.93 -16.37
C SER A 130 12.06 1.78 -15.10
N GLY A 131 10.94 1.78 -14.36
CA GLY A 131 10.75 2.53 -13.12
C GLY A 131 11.46 1.99 -11.88
N ILE A 132 11.83 0.70 -11.85
CA ILE A 132 12.31 0.02 -10.63
C ILE A 132 13.58 0.66 -10.05
N SER A 133 14.52 1.07 -10.90
CA SER A 133 15.77 1.69 -10.44
C SER A 133 15.48 3.02 -9.73
N SER A 134 14.62 3.87 -10.30
CA SER A 134 14.20 5.12 -9.67
C SER A 134 13.46 4.89 -8.35
N ARG A 135 12.66 3.83 -8.28
CA ARG A 135 11.93 3.46 -7.06
C ARG A 135 12.85 3.00 -5.94
N LYS A 136 13.89 2.22 -6.26
CA LYS A 136 14.91 1.81 -5.30
C LYS A 136 15.68 3.00 -4.73
N GLU A 137 16.04 3.96 -5.58
CA GLU A 137 16.68 5.20 -5.15
C GLU A 137 15.76 5.99 -4.21
N LEU A 138 14.49 6.18 -4.58
CA LEU A 138 13.49 6.80 -3.71
C LEU A 138 13.41 6.11 -2.34
N PHE A 139 13.41 4.77 -2.31
CA PHE A 139 13.35 4.04 -1.06
C PHE A 139 14.60 4.25 -0.20
N GLN A 140 15.78 4.41 -0.81
CA GLN A 140 17.02 4.68 -0.09
C GLN A 140 17.08 6.08 0.51
N VAL A 141 16.52 7.08 -0.18
CA VAL A 141 16.60 8.49 0.25
C VAL A 141 15.37 8.97 1.02
N SER A 142 14.25 8.25 0.94
CA SER A 142 13.00 8.63 1.61
C SER A 142 13.07 8.35 3.12
N SER A 143 13.08 9.42 3.92
CA SER A 143 12.94 9.34 5.38
C SER A 143 11.69 8.56 5.80
N PHE A 144 10.59 8.68 5.05
CA PHE A 144 9.36 7.94 5.30
C PHE A 144 9.56 6.43 5.15
N ILE A 145 10.18 5.97 4.06
CA ILE A 145 10.39 4.53 3.82
C ILE A 145 11.42 3.98 4.81
N GLN A 146 12.49 4.74 5.09
CA GLN A 146 13.54 4.32 6.01
C GLN A 146 13.10 4.24 7.48
N LYS A 147 11.96 4.85 7.86
CA LYS A 147 11.44 4.79 9.24
C LYS A 147 10.88 3.42 9.62
N PHE A 148 10.43 2.64 8.64
CA PHE A 148 9.92 1.30 8.88
C PHE A 148 11.09 0.40 9.25
N SER A 149 11.14 -0.03 10.51
CA SER A 149 12.18 -0.92 11.02
C SER A 149 12.13 -2.23 10.22
N CYS A 150 13.22 -2.51 9.50
CA CYS A 150 13.40 -3.55 8.49
C CYS A 150 12.66 -4.89 8.77
N ASP A 151 11.45 -5.04 8.23
CA ASP A 151 10.79 -6.33 7.95
C ASP A 151 10.31 -6.29 6.50
N TYR A 152 11.25 -6.30 5.55
CA TYR A 152 10.93 -6.44 4.13
C TYR A 152 10.34 -7.83 3.87
N ILE A 153 9.01 -7.91 3.87
CA ILE A 153 8.32 -9.10 3.38
C ILE A 153 8.06 -8.88 1.89
N SER A 154 9.03 -9.27 1.05
CA SER A 154 8.80 -9.45 -0.37
C SER A 154 7.94 -10.70 -0.57
N MET A 155 6.67 -10.53 -0.93
CA MET A 155 5.81 -11.65 -1.35
C MET A 155 5.83 -11.77 -2.88
N PHE A 156 6.80 -12.56 -3.36
CA PHE A 156 6.95 -13.25 -4.67
C PHE A 156 6.43 -12.59 -5.98
#